data_AF-A0A1F8BM13-F1
#
_entry.id   AF-A0A1F8BM13-F1
#
_cell.length_a   1.000
_cell.length_b   1.000
_cell.length_c   1.000
_cell.angle_alpha   90.00
_cell.angle_beta   90.00
_cell.angle_gamma   90.00
#
_symmetry.space_group_name_H-M   'P 1'
#
loop_
_entity.id
_entity.type
_entity.pdbx_description
1 polymer ?
#
loop_
_entity_poly.entity_id
_entity_poly.type
_entity_poly.pdbx_seq_one_letter_code
_entity_poly.pdbx_strand_id
1 'polypeptide(L)'
;MAIPKLKPLEQASGKTKSIVKPVLIGIIVLLLGAFGLEMSNNDFDLGSLLGGSSLEESRVSRDTEGNVLFDKAGNIVTDGSLGKGADEYNCDDFATQPEAQAFFLKVGGTGNDVNNLDGDDDGEACESLPQGSQN
;
A
#
# COMPACT_ATOMS: atom_id res chain seq x y z
N MET A 1 25.48 -13.33 21.65
CA MET A 1 24.33 -14.00 22.29
C MET A 1 24.38 -15.48 21.93
N ALA A 2 24.35 -16.38 22.92
CA ALA A 2 24.32 -17.81 22.65
C ALA A 2 22.91 -18.19 22.20
N ILE A 3 22.80 -18.86 21.04
CA ILE A 3 21.51 -19.38 20.56
C ILE A 3 21.00 -20.39 21.59
N PRO A 4 19.81 -20.20 22.19
CA PRO A 4 19.26 -21.13 23.15
C PRO A 4 19.09 -22.50 22.50
N LYS A 5 19.65 -23.53 23.14
CA LYS A 5 19.58 -24.90 22.64
C LYS A 5 18.15 -25.43 22.75
N LEU A 6 17.58 -25.84 21.62
CA LEU A 6 16.31 -26.56 21.57
C LEU A 6 16.50 -27.96 22.15
N LYS A 7 16.17 -28.13 23.44
CA LYS A 7 16.25 -29.40 24.19
C LYS A 7 15.64 -30.62 23.44
N PRO A 8 14.52 -30.50 22.67
CA PRO A 8 13.98 -31.64 21.91
C PRO A 8 14.89 -32.13 20.78
N LEU A 9 15.71 -31.25 20.17
CA LEU A 9 16.59 -31.59 19.05
C LEU A 9 17.93 -32.20 19.49
N GLU A 10 18.26 -32.16 20.78
CA GLU A 10 19.48 -32.80 21.30
C GLU A 10 19.34 -34.32 21.42
N GLN A 11 18.13 -34.86 21.57
CA GLN A 11 17.88 -36.31 21.64
C GLN A 11 17.59 -36.98 20.28
N ALA A 12 17.54 -36.19 19.20
CA ALA A 12 17.27 -36.70 17.86
C ALA A 12 18.53 -37.25 17.17
N SER A 13 18.35 -38.32 16.36
CA SER A 13 19.39 -38.95 15.54
C SER A 13 20.16 -37.95 14.66
N GLY A 14 21.46 -38.17 14.44
CA GLY A 14 22.34 -37.28 13.69
C GLY A 14 21.84 -36.94 12.28
N LYS A 15 21.22 -37.91 11.59
CA LYS A 15 20.60 -37.72 10.26
C LYS A 15 19.34 -36.85 10.32
N THR A 16 18.54 -36.98 11.37
CA THR A 16 17.37 -36.12 11.62
C THR A 16 17.83 -34.70 11.98
N LYS A 17 18.90 -34.56 12.78
CA LYS A 17 19.45 -33.27 13.20
C LYS A 17 20.05 -32.46 12.04
N SER A 18 20.67 -33.12 11.05
CA SER A 18 21.21 -32.43 9.87
C SER A 18 20.14 -31.90 8.92
N ILE A 19 18.93 -32.49 8.95
CA ILE A 19 17.80 -32.09 8.11
C ILE A 19 16.90 -31.09 8.86
N VAL A 20 16.56 -31.35 10.11
CA VAL A 20 15.60 -30.53 10.86
C VAL A 20 16.18 -29.18 11.27
N LYS A 21 17.48 -29.08 11.56
CA LYS A 21 18.11 -27.80 11.91
C LYS A 21 17.99 -26.72 10.83
N PRO A 22 18.39 -26.93 9.56
CA PRO A 22 18.27 -25.89 8.54
C PRO A 22 16.81 -25.55 8.25
N VAL A 23 15.91 -26.55 8.27
CA VAL A 23 14.46 -26.32 8.12
C VAL A 23 13.94 -25.40 9.22
N LEU A 24 14.28 -25.70 10.47
CA LEU A 24 13.80 -24.95 11.62
C LEU A 24 14.42 -23.55 11.69
N ILE A 25 15.67 -23.39 11.26
CA ILE A 25 16.29 -22.06 11.05
C ILE A 25 15.55 -21.29 9.95
N GLY A 26 15.24 -21.93 8.81
CA GLY A 26 14.48 -21.31 7.73
C GLY A 26 13.10 -20.83 8.18
N ILE A 27 12.38 -21.65 8.95
CA ILE A 27 11.10 -21.29 9.55
C ILE A 27 11.27 -20.11 10.51
N ILE A 28 12.27 -20.12 11.39
CA ILE A 28 12.52 -19.00 12.31
C ILE A 28 12.81 -17.71 11.55
N VAL A 29 13.65 -17.75 10.51
CA VAL A 29 13.97 -16.58 9.70
C VAL A 29 12.71 -16.04 9.00
N LEU A 30 11.88 -16.92 8.45
CA LEU A 30 10.61 -16.55 7.84
C LEU A 30 9.64 -15.90 8.85
N LEU A 31 9.50 -16.50 10.04
CA LEU A 31 8.67 -15.95 11.12
C LEU A 31 9.19 -14.61 11.63
N LEU A 32 10.51 -14.44 11.75
CA LEU A 32 11.11 -13.17 12.14
C LEU A 32 10.92 -12.09 11.08
N GLY A 33 11.01 -12.45 9.79
CA GLY A 33 10.69 -11.54 8.68
C GLY A 33 9.23 -11.07 8.74
N ALA A 34 8.29 -12.01 8.89
CA ALA A 34 6.87 -11.69 9.04
C ALA A 34 6.59 -10.83 10.29
N PHE A 35 7.18 -11.17 11.43
CA PHE A 35 7.05 -10.39 12.66
C PHE A 35 7.65 -8.98 12.52
N GLY A 36 8.77 -8.84 11.82
CA GLY A 36 9.39 -7.54 11.56
C GLY A 36 8.50 -6.61 10.73
N LEU A 37 7.83 -7.15 9.70
CA LEU A 37 6.86 -6.40 8.91
C LEU A 37 5.65 -5.98 9.76
N GLU A 38 5.05 -6.93 10.50
CA GLU A 38 3.91 -6.67 11.38
C GLU A 38 4.21 -5.61 12.46
N MET A 39 5.35 -5.74 13.15
CA MET A 39 5.74 -4.82 14.22
C MET A 39 6.02 -3.40 13.71
N SER A 40 6.40 -3.26 12.44
CA SER A 40 6.70 -1.95 11.86
C SER A 40 5.45 -1.14 11.49
N ASN A 41 4.27 -1.79 11.46
CA ASN A 41 2.97 -1.20 11.06
C ASN A 41 3.07 -0.32 9.80
N ASN A 42 3.99 -0.69 8.90
CA ASN A 42 4.20 -0.01 7.64
C ASN A 42 3.68 -0.93 6.54
N ASP A 43 2.82 -0.38 5.70
CA ASP A 43 2.40 -1.01 4.47
C ASP A 43 3.35 -0.60 3.34
N PHE A 44 3.66 -1.52 2.44
CA PHE A 44 4.59 -1.30 1.34
C PHE A 44 3.98 -1.76 0.02
N ASP A 45 4.01 -0.90 -0.98
CA ASP A 45 3.62 -1.21 -2.35
C ASP A 45 4.63 -2.19 -2.97
N LEU A 46 4.23 -3.47 -3.05
CA LEU A 46 5.05 -4.53 -3.62
C LEU A 46 5.30 -4.34 -5.12
N GLY A 47 4.41 -3.67 -5.85
CA GLY A 47 4.62 -3.35 -7.26
C GLY A 47 5.77 -2.37 -7.44
N SER A 48 5.79 -1.31 -6.62
CA SER A 48 6.87 -0.32 -6.60
C SER A 48 8.22 -0.96 -6.20
N LEU A 49 8.22 -1.81 -5.16
CA LEU A 49 9.43 -2.51 -4.72
C LEU A 49 10.00 -3.46 -5.79
N LEU A 50 9.15 -4.25 -6.43
CA LEU A 50 9.57 -5.16 -7.49
C LEU A 50 9.98 -4.42 -8.76
N GLY A 51 9.47 -3.20 -8.95
CA GLY A 51 9.89 -2.27 -10.00
C GLY A 51 11.26 -1.62 -9.76
N GLY A 52 11.85 -1.78 -8.57
CA GLY A 52 13.18 -1.28 -8.23
C GLY A 52 13.20 0.02 -7.42
N SER A 53 12.04 0.48 -6.94
CA SER A 53 11.95 1.63 -6.02
C SER A 53 12.55 1.30 -4.65
N SER A 54 12.90 2.34 -3.90
CA SER A 54 13.38 2.19 -2.52
C SER A 54 12.25 1.81 -1.55
N LEU A 55 12.62 1.32 -0.36
CA LEU A 55 11.66 1.03 0.72
C LEU A 55 10.88 2.27 1.14
N GLU A 56 11.52 3.45 1.13
CA GLU A 56 10.89 4.71 1.55
C GLU A 56 9.85 5.17 0.52
N GLU A 57 10.16 5.07 -0.77
CA GLU A 57 9.24 5.42 -1.87
C GLU A 57 8.07 4.45 -2.00
N SER A 58 8.27 3.21 -1.56
CA SER A 58 7.23 2.18 -1.61
C SER A 58 6.36 2.17 -0.36
N ARG A 59 6.60 3.05 0.61
CA ARG A 59 5.78 3.14 1.82
C ARG A 59 4.39 3.65 1.46
N VAL A 60 3.36 2.99 1.98
CA VAL A 60 1.96 3.39 1.84
C VAL A 60 1.48 4.01 3.14
N SER A 61 1.02 5.26 3.11
CA SER A 61 0.37 5.89 4.26
C SER A 61 -1.10 5.54 4.33
N ARG A 62 -1.58 5.34 5.56
CA ARG A 62 -3.00 5.09 5.86
C ARG A 62 -3.49 6.01 6.97
N ASP A 63 -4.78 6.28 6.99
CA ASP A 63 -5.45 6.94 8.11
C ASP A 63 -5.71 5.98 9.29
N THR A 64 -6.44 6.46 10.29
CA THR A 64 -6.84 5.68 11.47
C THR A 64 -7.86 4.59 11.17
N GLU A 65 -8.54 4.66 10.03
CA GLU A 65 -9.55 3.71 9.56
C GLU A 65 -8.93 2.61 8.68
N GLY A 66 -7.68 2.82 8.26
CA GLY A 66 -6.91 1.92 7.42
C GLY A 66 -7.07 2.19 5.93
N ASN A 67 -7.66 3.33 5.54
CA ASN A 67 -7.79 3.74 4.14
C ASN A 67 -6.44 4.20 3.61
N VAL A 68 -6.14 3.85 2.35
CA VAL A 68 -4.94 4.34 1.67
C VAL A 68 -5.13 5.81 1.33
N LEU A 69 -4.09 6.60 1.59
CA LEU A 69 -4.10 8.04 1.33
C LEU A 69 -3.55 8.32 -0.07
N PHE A 70 -4.26 9.17 -0.81
CA PHE A 70 -3.91 9.59 -2.16
C PHE A 70 -3.63 11.09 -2.18
N ASP A 71 -2.81 11.55 -3.12
CA ASP A 71 -2.72 12.97 -3.46
C ASP A 71 -3.77 13.34 -4.51
N LYS A 72 -3.85 14.63 -4.89
CA LYS A 72 -4.77 15.12 -5.93
C LYS A 72 -4.53 14.51 -7.31
N ALA A 73 -3.36 13.92 -7.55
CA ALA A 73 -3.04 13.21 -8.80
C ALA A 73 -3.28 11.70 -8.68
N GLY A 74 -3.92 11.24 -7.60
CA GLY A 74 -4.24 9.85 -7.32
C GLY A 74 -3.01 8.98 -7.02
N ASN A 75 -1.84 9.57 -6.73
CA ASN A 75 -0.69 8.79 -6.25
C ASN A 75 -0.86 8.44 -4.78
N ILE A 76 -0.43 7.25 -4.39
CA ILE A 76 -0.31 6.88 -2.98
C ILE A 76 0.74 7.77 -2.32
N VAL A 77 0.41 8.34 -1.16
CA VAL A 77 1.35 9.19 -0.42
C VAL A 77 2.16 8.39 0.61
N THR A 78 3.42 8.76 0.78
CA THR A 78 4.34 8.22 1.79
C THR A 78 4.26 8.98 3.12
N ASP A 79 3.61 10.14 3.13
CA ASP A 79 3.34 10.98 4.30
C ASP A 79 1.83 11.29 4.36
N GLY A 80 1.19 10.88 5.46
CA GLY A 80 -0.25 11.05 5.65
C GLY A 80 -0.74 12.50 5.78
N SER A 81 0.16 13.48 5.88
CA SER A 81 -0.21 14.91 5.85
C SER A 81 -0.40 15.46 4.43
N LEU A 82 0.00 14.71 3.40
CA LEU A 82 0.00 15.15 2.01
C LEU A 82 -1.20 14.66 1.19
N GLY A 83 -2.04 13.82 1.78
CA GLY A 83 -3.13 13.16 1.08
C GLY A 83 -4.36 12.96 1.96
N LYS A 84 -5.43 12.47 1.34
CA LYS A 84 -6.68 12.10 1.99
C LYS A 84 -7.12 10.71 1.53
N GLY A 85 -8.10 10.12 2.21
CA GLY A 85 -8.78 8.92 1.74
C GLY A 85 -9.39 9.15 0.36
N ALA A 86 -9.44 8.09 -0.45
CA ALA A 86 -10.09 8.13 -1.76
C ALA A 86 -11.53 8.63 -1.66
N ASP A 87 -12.19 8.42 -0.53
CA ASP A 87 -13.56 8.77 -0.16
C ASP A 87 -13.73 10.19 0.43
N GLU A 88 -12.67 11.00 0.44
CA GLU A 88 -12.68 12.37 0.96
C GLU A 88 -12.52 13.45 -0.13
N TYR A 89 -12.33 13.05 -1.38
CA TYR A 89 -12.11 13.92 -2.54
C TYR A 89 -13.42 14.27 -3.24
N ASN A 90 -13.70 15.56 -3.43
CA ASN A 90 -14.85 16.03 -4.20
C ASN A 90 -14.44 16.90 -5.39
N CYS A 91 -15.39 17.29 -6.23
CA CYS A 91 -15.10 18.15 -7.38
C CYS A 91 -14.51 19.52 -6.98
N ASP A 92 -14.78 20.03 -5.78
CA ASP A 92 -14.22 21.29 -5.30
C ASP A 92 -12.72 21.17 -4.91
N ASP A 93 -12.20 19.95 -4.73
CA ASP A 93 -10.78 19.72 -4.47
C ASP A 93 -9.91 19.91 -5.73
N PHE A 94 -10.51 19.90 -6.92
CA PHE A 94 -9.81 19.97 -8.21
C PHE A 94 -10.03 21.33 -8.89
N ALA A 95 -8.99 21.85 -9.55
CA ALA A 95 -9.11 23.12 -10.27
C ALA A 95 -9.72 22.94 -11.66
N THR A 96 -9.56 21.75 -12.26
CA THR A 96 -9.96 21.48 -13.64
C THR A 96 -10.52 20.08 -13.80
N GLN A 97 -11.41 19.89 -14.78
CA GLN A 97 -12.00 18.61 -15.11
C GLN A 97 -10.93 17.54 -15.44
N PRO A 98 -9.87 17.83 -16.23
CA PRO A 98 -8.83 16.83 -16.50
C PRO A 98 -8.05 16.39 -15.27
N GLU A 99 -7.88 17.26 -14.26
CA GLU A 99 -7.25 16.91 -12.99
C GLU A 99 -8.12 15.93 -12.20
N ALA A 100 -9.42 16.24 -12.09
CA ALA A 100 -10.40 15.36 -11.46
C ALA A 100 -10.51 14.01 -12.18
N GLN A 101 -10.52 14.03 -13.51
CA GLN A 101 -10.57 12.82 -14.35
C GLN A 101 -9.36 11.93 -14.12
N ALA A 102 -8.15 12.50 -14.04
CA ALA A 102 -6.93 11.72 -13.81
C ALA A 102 -6.94 11.05 -12.43
N PHE A 103 -7.41 11.76 -11.40
CA PHE A 103 -7.61 11.19 -10.08
C PHE A 103 -8.63 10.04 -10.11
N PHE A 104 -9.82 10.30 -10.66
CA PHE A 104 -10.91 9.34 -10.77
C PHE A 104 -10.47 8.03 -11.42
N LEU A 105 -9.86 8.10 -12.61
CA LEU A 105 -9.41 6.91 -13.35
C LEU A 105 -8.36 6.09 -12.60
N LYS A 106 -7.54 6.72 -11.76
CA LYS A 106 -6.44 6.07 -11.06
C LYS A 106 -6.86 5.40 -9.76
N VAL A 107 -7.83 5.99 -9.08
CA VAL A 107 -8.27 5.55 -7.75
C VAL A 107 -9.41 4.54 -7.83
N GLY A 108 -10.24 4.57 -8.87
CA GLY A 108 -11.33 3.60 -9.00
C GLY A 108 -12.10 3.59 -10.32
N GLY A 109 -12.25 4.76 -10.96
CA GLY A 109 -13.12 4.97 -12.11
C GLY A 109 -14.59 4.68 -11.79
N THR A 110 -15.43 4.57 -12.82
CA THR A 110 -16.89 4.32 -12.68
C THR A 110 -17.20 3.03 -11.93
N GLY A 111 -16.28 2.05 -11.94
CA GLY A 111 -16.44 0.80 -11.18
C GLY A 111 -16.28 0.96 -9.66
N ASN A 112 -15.63 2.03 -9.19
CA ASN A 112 -15.39 2.33 -7.79
C ASN A 112 -15.39 3.85 -7.55
N ASP A 113 -16.47 4.53 -7.92
CA ASP A 113 -16.66 5.96 -7.67
C ASP A 113 -17.20 6.23 -6.26
N VAL A 114 -16.32 6.14 -5.26
CA VAL A 114 -16.73 6.26 -3.86
C VAL A 114 -17.30 7.65 -3.53
N ASN A 115 -16.85 8.69 -4.24
CA ASN A 115 -17.26 10.08 -3.99
C ASN A 115 -18.22 10.66 -5.01
N ASN A 116 -18.73 9.82 -5.91
CA ASN A 116 -19.67 10.25 -6.92
C ASN A 116 -19.10 11.45 -7.73
N LEU A 117 -17.81 11.37 -8.06
CA LEU A 117 -17.12 12.34 -8.93
C LEU A 117 -17.73 12.30 -10.34
N ASP A 118 -18.16 11.12 -10.80
CA ASP A 118 -18.88 10.83 -12.04
C ASP A 118 -20.35 10.54 -11.68
N GLY A 119 -21.10 11.60 -11.43
CA GLY A 119 -22.41 11.48 -10.77
C GLY A 119 -23.54 10.90 -11.62
N ASP A 120 -23.35 10.78 -12.93
CA ASP A 120 -24.26 10.11 -13.85
C ASP A 120 -23.69 8.80 -14.44
N ASP A 121 -22.55 8.34 -13.91
CA ASP A 121 -21.88 7.08 -14.23
C ASP A 121 -21.53 6.94 -15.73
N ASP A 122 -21.18 8.03 -16.40
CA ASP A 122 -20.88 8.05 -17.84
C ASP A 122 -19.38 7.89 -18.16
N GLY A 123 -18.53 7.96 -17.13
CA GLY A 123 -17.08 7.86 -17.20
C GLY A 123 -16.36 9.21 -17.15
N GLU A 124 -17.07 10.33 -17.12
CA GLU A 124 -16.53 11.68 -17.06
C GLU A 124 -16.71 12.30 -15.66
N ALA A 125 -15.61 12.38 -14.92
CA ALA A 125 -15.62 12.95 -13.58
C ALA A 125 -15.70 14.49 -13.63
N CYS A 126 -16.55 15.05 -12.76
CA CYS A 126 -16.65 16.48 -12.47
C CYS A 126 -16.78 17.37 -13.72
N GLU A 127 -17.66 17.01 -14.66
CA GLU A 127 -17.89 17.72 -15.93
C GLU A 127 -18.17 19.22 -15.78
N SER A 128 -18.68 19.62 -14.61
CA SER A 128 -18.95 21.02 -14.28
C SER A 128 -17.68 21.88 -14.09
N LEU A 129 -16.51 21.26 -13.93
CA LEU A 129 -15.24 21.97 -13.77
C LEU A 129 -14.71 22.50 -15.12
N PRO A 130 -13.89 23.56 -15.12
CA PRO A 130 -13.25 24.04 -16.33
C PRO A 130 -12.34 22.96 -16.93
N GLN A 131 -12.29 22.85 -18.26
CA GLN A 131 -11.41 21.93 -19.00
C GLN A 131 -9.90 22.29 -18.92
N GLY A 132 -9.52 23.19 -18.00
CA GLY A 132 -8.25 23.92 -18.05
C GLY A 132 -8.33 25.11 -19.02
N SER A 133 -7.53 26.14 -18.79
CA SER A 133 -7.57 27.37 -19.58
C SER A 133 -7.55 27.09 -21.08
N GLN A 134 -8.55 27.63 -21.79
CA GLN A 134 -8.44 28.02 -23.19
C GLN A 134 -7.44 29.19 -23.27
N ASN A 135 -6.13 28.91 -23.12
CA ASN A 135 -5.02 29.81 -23.48
C ASN A 135 -3.67 29.13 -23.34
#